data_AF-A0A6B3HHK2-F1
#
_entry.id   AF-A0A6B3HHK2-F1
#
_cell.length_a   1.000
_cell.length_b   1.000
_cell.length_c   1.000
_cell.angle_alpha   90.00
_cell.angle_beta   90.00
_cell.angle_gamma   90.00
#
_symmetry.space_group_name_H-M   'P 1'
#
loop_
_entity.id
_entity.type
_entity.pdbx_description
1 polymer ?
#
loop_
_entity_poly.entity_id
_entity_poly.type
_entity_poly.pdbx_seq_one_letter_code
_entity_poly.pdbx_strand_id
1 'polypeptide(L)'
;PEALDFVARLDAAFAARRFDLLTERRRRAALLRGGTPLDFSRATKSIREDPDWRVARPAPGLTDRRVEITGPPERSMAVNALNSGAQVWMADFEDATSPTWENIVRGQLTLIDAIDRRIDFTTTSGKEYRLTDRPATIMVRPRGWHLTEKHLVIDERPVPAALVDFGLYFFHCARRQIDAGSGPYFYLPKLENRYEARLWNDVFLLAQDLLDIPRGTVRATVLIETITAAFEMEEILYELREHSAGLNAGRWDYL
;
A
#
# COMPACT_ATOMS: atom_id res chain seq x y z
N PRO A 1 5.74 21.57 5.52
CA PRO A 1 6.02 21.87 4.09
C PRO A 1 6.83 20.76 3.41
N GLU A 2 7.74 20.16 4.16
CA GLU A 2 8.63 19.06 3.85
C GLU A 2 7.90 17.80 3.38
N ALA A 3 6.77 17.46 4.01
CA ALA A 3 5.93 16.33 3.58
C ALA A 3 5.37 16.52 2.16
N LEU A 4 5.02 17.76 1.80
CA LEU A 4 4.53 18.09 0.46
C LEU A 4 5.68 18.12 -0.56
N ASP A 5 6.87 18.60 -0.18
CA ASP A 5 8.08 18.50 -1.02
C ASP A 5 8.43 17.03 -1.30
N PHE A 6 8.34 16.17 -0.29
CA PHE A 6 8.55 14.73 -0.43
C PHE A 6 7.56 14.11 -1.43
N VAL A 7 6.25 14.39 -1.29
CA VAL A 7 5.24 13.92 -2.25
C VAL A 7 5.51 14.47 -3.65
N ALA A 8 5.92 15.74 -3.78
CA ALA A 8 6.25 16.35 -5.07
C ALA A 8 7.45 15.66 -5.74
N ARG A 9 8.47 15.25 -4.97
CA ARG A 9 9.60 14.47 -5.51
C ARG A 9 9.19 13.09 -6.00
N LEU A 10 8.32 12.40 -5.27
CA LEU A 10 7.75 11.12 -5.72
C LEU A 10 6.95 11.29 -7.01
N ASP A 11 6.10 12.32 -7.05
CA ASP A 11 5.30 12.65 -8.22
C ASP A 11 6.16 12.98 -9.44
N ALA A 12 7.18 13.84 -9.29
CA ALA A 12 8.13 14.18 -10.33
C ALA A 12 8.86 12.96 -10.90
N ALA A 13 9.20 11.99 -10.05
CA ALA A 13 9.89 10.77 -10.46
C ALA A 13 8.98 9.75 -11.17
N PHE A 14 7.70 9.66 -10.79
CA PHE A 14 6.87 8.49 -11.12
C PHE A 14 5.54 8.78 -11.81
N ALA A 15 5.07 10.02 -11.86
CA ALA A 15 3.78 10.35 -12.47
C ALA A 15 3.70 9.99 -13.95
N ALA A 16 4.75 10.24 -14.72
CA ALA A 16 4.83 9.88 -16.14
C ALA A 16 4.76 8.36 -16.35
N ARG A 17 5.58 7.60 -15.61
CA ARG A 17 5.58 6.13 -15.71
C ARG A 17 4.25 5.51 -15.28
N ARG A 18 3.59 6.07 -14.26
CA ARG A 18 2.21 5.67 -13.90
C ARG A 18 1.27 5.89 -15.09
N PHE A 19 1.32 7.05 -15.74
CA PHE A 19 0.48 7.34 -16.90
C PHE A 19 0.69 6.33 -18.03
N ASP A 20 1.94 5.98 -18.33
CA ASP A 20 2.28 4.97 -19.35
C ASP A 20 1.70 3.60 -18.99
N LEU A 21 1.80 3.18 -17.72
CA LEU A 21 1.23 1.91 -17.25
C LEU A 21 -0.30 1.89 -17.36
N LEU A 22 -0.99 2.98 -17.02
CA LEU A 22 -2.45 3.08 -17.18
C LEU A 22 -2.86 3.09 -18.66
N THR A 23 -2.03 3.66 -19.54
CA THR A 23 -2.22 3.58 -20.99
C THR A 23 -2.07 2.15 -21.49
N GLU A 24 -1.04 1.45 -21.02
CA GLU A 24 -0.79 0.04 -21.33
C GLU A 24 -1.92 -0.88 -20.84
N ARG A 25 -2.48 -0.63 -19.64
CA ARG A 25 -3.68 -1.34 -19.16
C ARG A 25 -4.83 -1.25 -20.16
N ARG A 26 -5.12 -0.05 -20.67
CA ARG A 26 -6.19 0.15 -21.67
C ARG A 26 -5.91 -0.61 -22.96
N ARG A 27 -4.65 -0.59 -23.42
CA ARG A 27 -4.21 -1.34 -24.61
C ARG A 27 -4.38 -2.86 -24.41
N ARG A 28 -3.89 -3.40 -23.29
CA ARG A 28 -4.03 -4.82 -22.94
C ARG A 28 -5.50 -5.22 -22.83
N ALA A 29 -6.32 -4.42 -22.18
CA ALA A 29 -7.76 -4.67 -22.08
C ALA A 29 -8.44 -4.72 -23.46
N ALA A 30 -8.04 -3.86 -24.40
CA ALA A 30 -8.54 -3.90 -25.78
C ALA A 30 -8.13 -5.19 -26.52
N LEU A 31 -6.89 -5.65 -26.34
CA LEU A 31 -6.40 -6.90 -26.93
C LEU A 31 -7.15 -8.13 -26.40
N LEU A 32 -7.37 -8.19 -25.07
CA LEU A 32 -8.12 -9.27 -24.43
C LEU A 32 -9.57 -9.29 -24.91
N ARG A 33 -10.24 -8.13 -25.00
CA ARG A 33 -11.58 -8.02 -25.61
C ARG A 33 -11.60 -8.45 -27.08
N GLY A 34 -10.50 -8.26 -27.80
CA GLY A 34 -10.32 -8.73 -29.17
C GLY A 34 -10.05 -10.23 -29.30
N GLY A 35 -10.06 -10.99 -28.21
CA GLY A 35 -9.87 -12.45 -28.20
C GLY A 35 -8.40 -12.89 -28.05
N THR A 36 -7.48 -11.98 -27.74
CA THR A 36 -6.11 -12.38 -27.37
C THR A 36 -6.17 -13.24 -26.11
N PRO A 37 -5.59 -14.45 -26.09
CA PRO A 37 -5.60 -15.29 -24.90
C PRO A 37 -4.79 -14.66 -23.78
N LEU A 38 -5.30 -14.80 -22.55
CA LEU A 38 -4.55 -14.49 -21.34
C LEU A 38 -3.81 -15.75 -20.91
N ASP A 39 -2.47 -15.70 -20.94
CA ASP A 39 -1.59 -16.83 -20.63
C ASP A 39 -0.28 -16.33 -20.01
N PHE A 40 0.47 -17.24 -19.39
CA PHE A 40 1.76 -16.94 -18.78
C PHE A 40 2.79 -16.51 -19.82
N SER A 41 3.49 -15.40 -19.55
CA SER A 41 4.51 -14.91 -20.48
C SER A 41 5.68 -15.89 -20.58
N ARG A 42 6.10 -16.20 -21.81
CA ARG A 42 7.33 -16.95 -22.07
C ARG A 42 8.59 -16.14 -21.74
N ALA A 43 8.52 -14.82 -21.85
CA ALA A 43 9.66 -13.92 -21.64
C ALA A 43 10.15 -13.94 -20.18
N THR A 44 9.28 -14.26 -19.22
CA THR A 44 9.58 -14.30 -17.79
C THR A 44 9.66 -15.73 -17.23
N LYS A 45 9.69 -16.73 -18.12
CA LYS A 45 9.73 -18.15 -17.74
C LYS A 45 10.88 -18.48 -16.79
N SER A 46 12.05 -17.88 -16.99
CA SER A 46 13.22 -18.09 -16.13
C SER A 46 13.02 -17.66 -14.68
N ILE A 47 12.16 -16.65 -14.42
CA ILE A 47 11.83 -16.24 -13.05
C ILE A 47 11.05 -17.35 -12.36
N ARG A 48 10.08 -17.95 -13.05
CA ARG A 48 9.19 -18.97 -12.47
C ARG A 48 9.86 -20.33 -12.28
N GLU A 49 10.85 -20.64 -13.12
CA GLU A 49 11.56 -21.92 -13.08
C GLU A 49 12.81 -21.91 -12.19
N ASP A 50 13.25 -20.75 -11.72
CA ASP A 50 14.41 -20.62 -10.84
C ASP A 50 14.02 -20.97 -9.39
N PRO A 51 14.50 -22.10 -8.84
CA PRO A 51 14.15 -22.55 -7.50
C PRO A 51 15.00 -21.89 -6.41
N ASP A 52 15.95 -21.02 -6.74
CA ASP A 52 16.94 -20.47 -5.80
C ASP A 52 16.55 -19.10 -5.25
N TRP A 53 15.82 -18.29 -6.02
CA TRP A 53 15.41 -16.97 -5.54
C TRP A 53 14.24 -17.05 -4.56
N ARG A 54 14.24 -16.15 -3.57
CA ARG A 54 13.16 -16.01 -2.59
C ARG A 54 12.88 -14.54 -2.35
N VAL A 55 11.67 -14.24 -1.88
CA VAL A 55 11.36 -12.94 -1.31
C VAL A 55 12.07 -12.74 0.04
N ALA A 56 12.12 -11.49 0.49
CA ALA A 56 12.61 -11.12 1.80
C ALA A 56 11.92 -11.93 2.92
N ARG A 57 12.67 -12.20 4.00
CA ARG A 57 12.10 -12.82 5.20
C ARG A 57 11.00 -11.93 5.79
N PRO A 58 9.99 -12.51 6.46
CA PRO A 58 8.97 -11.74 7.14
C PRO A 58 9.59 -10.72 8.11
N ALA A 59 9.09 -9.49 8.08
CA ALA A 59 9.54 -8.43 8.97
C ALA A 59 8.90 -8.54 10.36
N PRO A 60 9.42 -7.81 11.38
CA PRO A 60 8.81 -7.77 12.71
C PRO A 60 7.32 -7.43 12.65
N GLY A 61 6.49 -8.17 13.39
CA GLY A 61 5.04 -8.01 13.37
C GLY A 61 4.31 -8.67 12.19
N LEU A 62 5.03 -9.26 11.22
CA LEU A 62 4.48 -9.93 10.04
C LEU A 62 4.81 -11.43 9.96
N THR A 63 5.40 -12.02 11.01
CA THR A 63 5.73 -13.45 11.08
C THR A 63 4.50 -14.33 11.33
N ASP A 64 3.49 -13.80 12.05
CA ASP A 64 2.21 -14.45 12.29
C ASP A 64 1.10 -13.49 11.87
N ARG A 65 0.36 -13.86 10.82
CA ARG A 65 -0.69 -13.06 10.19
C ARG A 65 -1.98 -13.87 10.04
N ARG A 66 -2.23 -14.79 10.97
CA ARG A 66 -3.35 -15.73 10.89
C ARG A 66 -4.71 -15.05 10.74
N VAL A 67 -4.89 -13.88 11.37
CA VAL A 67 -6.09 -13.05 11.26
C VAL A 67 -5.67 -11.61 11.06
N GLU A 68 -6.24 -11.00 10.03
CA GLU A 68 -6.12 -9.58 9.75
C GLU A 68 -7.50 -8.95 9.70
N ILE A 69 -7.65 -7.78 10.31
CA ILE A 69 -8.89 -7.00 10.25
C ILE A 69 -8.69 -5.83 9.28
N THR A 70 -9.72 -5.50 8.51
CA THR A 70 -9.70 -4.37 7.57
C THR A 70 -10.67 -3.30 8.03
N GLY A 71 -10.30 -2.04 7.91
CA GLY A 71 -11.22 -0.94 8.15
C GLY A 71 -10.61 0.43 7.83
N PRO A 72 -11.47 1.45 7.65
CA PRO A 72 -11.02 2.80 7.36
C PRO A 72 -10.23 3.39 8.55
N PRO A 73 -9.29 4.32 8.30
CA PRO A 73 -8.53 5.03 9.34
C PRO A 73 -9.35 6.14 10.02
N GLU A 74 -10.66 5.94 10.18
CA GLU A 74 -11.50 6.77 11.05
C GLU A 74 -11.12 6.49 12.51
N ARG A 75 -11.04 7.54 13.34
CA ARG A 75 -10.42 7.46 14.68
C ARG A 75 -11.05 6.39 15.58
N SER A 76 -12.38 6.29 15.62
CA SER A 76 -13.07 5.29 16.45
C SER A 76 -12.88 3.87 15.92
N MET A 77 -12.96 3.69 14.60
CA MET A 77 -12.76 2.40 13.93
C MET A 77 -11.31 1.92 14.05
N ALA A 78 -10.34 2.82 13.97
CA ALA A 78 -8.93 2.53 14.16
C ALA A 78 -8.65 1.95 15.55
N VAL A 79 -9.18 2.56 16.62
CA VAL A 79 -9.01 2.02 18.00
C VAL A 79 -9.64 0.64 18.11
N ASN A 80 -10.84 0.43 17.57
CA ASN A 80 -11.50 -0.88 17.62
C ASN A 80 -10.71 -1.95 16.84
N ALA A 81 -10.19 -1.60 15.67
CA ALA A 81 -9.42 -2.53 14.83
C ALA A 81 -8.09 -2.91 15.49
N LEU A 82 -7.36 -1.92 16.02
CA LEU A 82 -6.11 -2.13 16.76
C LEU A 82 -6.32 -2.99 18.01
N ASN A 83 -7.48 -2.90 18.65
CA ASN A 83 -7.83 -3.66 19.85
C ASN A 83 -8.56 -4.99 19.56
N SER A 84 -8.78 -5.36 18.30
CA SER A 84 -9.64 -6.48 17.92
C SER A 84 -9.10 -7.87 18.30
N GLY A 85 -7.79 -7.97 18.58
CA GLY A 85 -7.09 -9.24 18.76
C GLY A 85 -6.57 -9.85 17.45
N ALA A 86 -6.82 -9.22 16.30
CA ALA A 86 -6.14 -9.55 15.04
C ALA A 86 -4.63 -9.25 15.13
N GLN A 87 -3.83 -9.96 14.34
CA GLN A 87 -2.38 -9.74 14.29
C GLN A 87 -2.05 -8.48 13.49
N VAL A 88 -2.85 -8.19 12.47
CA VAL A 88 -2.68 -7.04 11.58
C VAL A 88 -4.01 -6.29 11.45
N TRP A 89 -3.93 -4.97 11.42
CA TRP A 89 -4.99 -4.10 10.92
C TRP A 89 -4.56 -3.49 9.58
N MET A 90 -5.33 -3.77 8.54
CA MET A 90 -5.24 -3.07 7.26
C MET A 90 -6.01 -1.75 7.34
N ALA A 91 -5.28 -0.66 7.60
CA ALA A 91 -5.78 0.69 7.60
C ALA A 91 -6.02 1.16 6.17
N ASP A 92 -7.28 1.29 5.80
CA ASP A 92 -7.68 1.33 4.39
C ASP A 92 -8.06 2.73 3.90
N PHE A 93 -7.25 3.31 3.01
CA PHE A 93 -7.60 4.55 2.30
C PHE A 93 -8.33 4.29 0.97
N GLU A 94 -8.53 3.02 0.63
CA GLU A 94 -9.08 2.57 -0.65
C GLU A 94 -10.55 2.18 -0.50
N ASP A 95 -10.99 0.96 -0.83
CA ASP A 95 -12.41 0.65 -0.97
C ASP A 95 -13.29 0.84 0.28
N ALA A 96 -12.74 0.75 1.50
CA ALA A 96 -13.51 0.98 2.72
C ALA A 96 -13.62 2.47 3.10
N THR A 97 -12.97 3.37 2.36
CA THR A 97 -12.93 4.81 2.64
C THR A 97 -13.41 5.62 1.45
N SER A 98 -14.49 6.39 1.63
CA SER A 98 -14.83 7.44 0.68
C SER A 98 -13.69 8.47 0.65
N PRO A 99 -13.05 8.75 -0.50
CA PRO A 99 -11.82 9.52 -0.58
C PRO A 99 -12.09 11.04 -0.60
N THR A 100 -12.87 11.53 0.37
CA THR A 100 -12.97 12.97 0.61
C THR A 100 -11.65 13.48 1.18
N TRP A 101 -11.34 14.76 0.94
CA TRP A 101 -10.12 15.38 1.47
C TRP A 101 -10.02 15.20 2.98
N GLU A 102 -11.15 15.40 3.67
CA GLU A 102 -11.25 15.28 5.12
C GLU A 102 -10.92 13.85 5.57
N ASN A 103 -11.48 12.82 4.92
CA ASN A 103 -11.22 11.43 5.29
C ASN A 103 -9.76 11.04 5.08
N ILE A 104 -9.16 11.44 3.96
CA ILE A 104 -7.76 11.15 3.67
C ILE A 104 -6.84 11.85 4.69
N VAL A 105 -6.99 13.17 4.88
CA VAL A 105 -6.14 13.92 5.81
C VAL A 105 -6.36 13.48 7.25
N ARG A 106 -7.61 13.28 7.68
CA ARG A 106 -7.90 12.78 9.04
C ARG A 106 -7.37 11.37 9.24
N GLY A 107 -7.44 10.51 8.23
CA GLY A 107 -6.87 9.17 8.29
C GLY A 107 -5.36 9.18 8.52
N GLN A 108 -4.63 10.06 7.83
CA GLN A 108 -3.19 10.24 8.07
C GLN A 108 -2.91 10.71 9.50
N LEU A 109 -3.69 11.67 10.02
CA LEU A 109 -3.58 12.11 11.42
C LEU A 109 -3.91 11.01 12.42
N THR A 110 -4.93 10.19 12.15
CA THR A 110 -5.27 9.02 12.97
C THR A 110 -4.11 8.04 13.05
N LEU A 111 -3.41 7.78 11.94
CA LEU A 111 -2.27 6.88 11.91
C LEU A 111 -1.09 7.42 12.72
N ILE A 112 -0.80 8.72 12.61
CA ILE A 112 0.22 9.39 13.43
C ILE A 112 -0.12 9.26 14.91
N ASP A 113 -1.36 9.59 15.30
CA ASP A 113 -1.83 9.50 16.68
C ASP A 113 -1.81 8.05 17.20
N ALA A 114 -2.16 7.05 16.37
CA ALA A 114 -2.14 5.64 16.75
C ALA A 114 -0.71 5.18 17.08
N ILE A 115 0.26 5.53 16.22
CA ILE A 115 1.66 5.13 16.38
C ILE A 115 2.30 5.84 17.58
N ASP A 116 2.00 7.12 17.76
CA ASP A 116 2.45 7.90 18.93
C ASP A 116 1.69 7.54 20.23
N ARG A 117 0.72 6.60 20.17
CA ARG A 117 -0.18 6.22 21.28
C ARG A 117 -0.98 7.40 21.88
N ARG A 118 -1.35 8.37 21.04
CA ARG A 118 -2.17 9.55 21.35
C ARG A 118 -3.58 9.50 20.76
N ILE A 119 -4.02 8.32 20.29
CA ILE A 119 -5.31 8.14 19.61
C ILE A 119 -6.51 8.14 20.56
N ASP A 120 -6.30 7.91 21.86
CA ASP A 120 -7.34 7.85 22.89
C ASP A 120 -8.27 9.08 22.87
N PHE A 121 -9.55 8.85 23.08
CA PHE A 121 -10.57 9.91 23.17
C PHE A 121 -11.87 9.40 23.81
N THR A 122 -12.72 10.35 24.21
CA THR A 122 -14.08 10.07 24.71
C THR A 122 -15.08 10.77 23.81
N THR A 123 -16.14 10.07 23.41
CA THR A 123 -17.21 10.66 22.60
C THR A 123 -18.05 11.63 23.43
N THR A 124 -18.84 12.47 22.76
CA THR A 124 -19.84 13.33 23.42
C THR A 124 -20.88 12.55 24.21
N SER A 125 -21.12 11.28 23.86
CA SER A 125 -21.98 10.36 24.61
C SER A 125 -21.31 9.68 25.82
N GLY A 126 -20.03 9.98 26.08
CA GLY A 126 -19.29 9.42 27.21
C GLY A 126 -18.64 8.06 26.95
N LYS A 127 -18.67 7.55 25.71
CA LYS A 127 -17.98 6.29 25.37
C LYS A 127 -16.48 6.56 25.23
N GLU A 128 -15.69 5.85 26.03
CA GLU A 128 -14.23 5.94 26.00
C GLU A 128 -13.63 4.96 24.98
N TYR A 129 -12.63 5.43 24.24
CA TYR A 129 -11.79 4.64 23.35
C TYR A 129 -10.35 4.76 23.82
N ARG A 130 -9.75 3.64 24.23
CA ARG A 130 -8.35 3.57 24.68
C ARG A 130 -7.59 2.48 23.95
N LEU A 131 -6.38 2.79 23.52
CA LEU A 131 -5.51 1.84 22.85
C LEU A 131 -4.93 0.82 23.86
N THR A 132 -4.92 -0.45 23.48
CA THR A 132 -4.31 -1.51 24.30
C THR A 132 -2.77 -1.45 24.27
N ASP A 133 -2.11 -2.16 25.19
CA ASP A 133 -0.64 -2.20 25.28
C ASP A 133 0.01 -2.90 24.09
N ARG A 134 -0.67 -3.88 23.51
CA ARG A 134 -0.19 -4.66 22.35
C ARG A 134 -1.20 -4.60 21.20
N PRO A 135 -1.32 -3.45 20.53
CA PRO A 135 -2.24 -3.31 19.42
C PRO A 135 -1.78 -4.15 18.21
N ALA A 136 -2.71 -4.42 17.30
CA ALA A 136 -2.41 -5.07 16.02
C ALA A 136 -1.34 -4.31 15.22
N THR A 137 -0.54 -5.02 14.43
CA THR A 137 0.42 -4.42 13.49
C THR A 137 -0.33 -3.61 12.44
N ILE A 138 0.08 -2.36 12.20
CA ILE A 138 -0.54 -1.50 11.18
C ILE A 138 0.05 -1.83 9.82
N MET A 139 -0.82 -2.11 8.84
CA MET A 139 -0.48 -2.11 7.42
C MET A 139 -1.41 -1.14 6.69
N VAL A 140 -0.87 -0.25 5.85
CA VAL A 140 -1.67 0.76 5.16
C VAL A 140 -2.02 0.31 3.74
N ARG A 141 -3.29 0.37 3.36
CA ARG A 141 -3.71 0.19 1.97
C ARG A 141 -3.96 1.57 1.31
N PRO A 142 -3.00 2.11 0.53
CA PRO A 142 -3.20 3.32 -0.24
C PRO A 142 -4.20 3.10 -1.38
N ARG A 143 -4.78 4.18 -1.91
CA ARG A 143 -5.59 4.16 -3.12
C ARG A 143 -4.84 3.56 -4.31
N GLY A 144 -5.54 2.81 -5.16
CA GLY A 144 -4.95 2.16 -6.33
C GLY A 144 -4.45 3.13 -7.41
N TRP A 145 -3.61 2.62 -8.32
CA TRP A 145 -2.94 3.45 -9.34
C TRP A 145 -3.89 4.26 -10.22
N HIS A 146 -5.13 3.83 -10.43
CA HIS A 146 -6.08 4.52 -11.29
C HIS A 146 -6.65 5.81 -10.67
N LEU A 147 -6.55 6.00 -9.34
CA LEU A 147 -7.09 7.16 -8.64
C LEU A 147 -6.10 8.34 -8.59
N THR A 148 -6.66 9.54 -8.47
CA THR A 148 -5.93 10.81 -8.34
C THR A 148 -6.42 11.59 -7.14
N GLU A 149 -5.53 12.30 -6.44
CA GLU A 149 -5.86 13.25 -5.39
C GLU A 149 -6.08 14.64 -6.00
N LYS A 150 -7.34 15.01 -6.22
CA LYS A 150 -7.70 16.23 -6.95
C LYS A 150 -7.41 17.53 -6.18
N HIS A 151 -7.21 17.46 -4.87
CA HIS A 151 -6.94 18.65 -4.04
C HIS A 151 -5.46 19.03 -4.05
N LEU A 152 -4.57 18.17 -4.54
CA LEU A 152 -3.15 18.44 -4.74
C LEU A 152 -2.85 18.46 -6.23
N VAL A 153 -2.31 19.58 -6.71
CA VAL A 153 -2.06 19.84 -8.13
C VAL A 153 -0.60 20.23 -8.31
N ILE A 154 0.08 19.58 -9.25
CA ILE A 154 1.44 19.89 -9.70
C ILE A 154 1.36 20.06 -11.21
N ASP A 155 1.85 21.17 -11.76
CA ASP A 155 1.79 21.47 -13.20
C ASP A 155 0.38 21.25 -13.81
N GLU A 156 -0.64 21.80 -13.15
CA GLU A 156 -2.06 21.73 -13.55
C GLU A 156 -2.70 20.32 -13.58
N ARG A 157 -1.97 19.27 -13.19
CA ARG A 157 -2.50 17.90 -13.08
C ARG A 157 -2.68 17.48 -11.62
N PRO A 158 -3.75 16.72 -11.31
CA PRO A 158 -3.89 16.14 -9.98
C PRO A 158 -2.82 15.08 -9.74
N VAL A 159 -2.31 15.02 -8.51
CA VAL A 159 -1.27 14.06 -8.10
C VAL A 159 -1.87 12.64 -8.04
N PRO A 160 -1.12 11.57 -8.37
CA PRO A 160 -1.56 10.20 -8.13
C PRO A 160 -1.93 9.95 -6.66
N ALA A 161 -3.14 9.49 -6.40
CA ALA A 161 -3.65 9.27 -5.04
C ALA A 161 -2.77 8.28 -4.25
N ALA A 162 -2.32 7.22 -4.93
CA ALA A 162 -1.40 6.22 -4.39
C ALA A 162 -0.13 6.87 -3.80
N LEU A 163 0.45 7.86 -4.48
CA LEU A 163 1.66 8.55 -4.03
C LEU A 163 1.39 9.50 -2.87
N VAL A 164 0.20 10.10 -2.80
CA VAL A 164 -0.21 10.94 -1.66
C VAL A 164 -0.39 10.08 -0.41
N ASP A 165 -1.15 8.99 -0.52
CA ASP A 165 -1.46 8.13 0.64
C ASP A 165 -0.21 7.46 1.19
N PHE A 166 0.58 6.84 0.29
CA PHE A 166 1.88 6.27 0.63
C PHE A 166 2.82 7.34 1.15
N GLY A 167 2.95 8.46 0.45
CA GLY A 167 3.96 9.46 0.71
C GLY A 167 3.76 10.13 2.06
N LEU A 168 2.52 10.52 2.39
CA LEU A 168 2.20 11.11 3.68
C LEU A 168 2.39 10.12 4.84
N TYR A 169 1.92 8.88 4.69
CA TYR A 169 2.12 7.86 5.72
C TYR A 169 3.60 7.55 5.91
N PHE A 170 4.34 7.30 4.83
CA PHE A 170 5.76 6.97 4.91
C PHE A 170 6.56 8.12 5.54
N PHE A 171 6.34 9.36 5.07
CA PHE A 171 7.05 10.53 5.58
C PHE A 171 6.83 10.74 7.08
N HIS A 172 5.59 10.63 7.55
CA HIS A 172 5.27 10.87 8.95
C HIS A 172 5.51 9.66 9.85
N CYS A 173 5.34 8.44 9.35
CA CYS A 173 5.22 7.25 10.20
C CYS A 173 6.39 6.27 10.06
N ALA A 174 7.18 6.30 8.98
CA ALA A 174 8.17 5.25 8.76
C ALA A 174 9.23 5.17 9.86
N ARG A 175 9.86 6.29 10.22
CA ARG A 175 10.85 6.31 11.33
C ARG A 175 10.22 5.92 12.66
N ARG A 176 9.02 6.44 12.95
CA ARG A 176 8.28 6.12 14.19
C ARG A 176 8.01 4.62 14.33
N GLN A 177 7.56 3.98 13.24
CA GLN A 177 7.32 2.53 13.22
C GLN A 177 8.60 1.73 13.43
N ILE A 178 9.70 2.16 12.80
CA ILE A 178 11.02 1.53 12.97
C ILE A 178 11.49 1.64 14.42
N ASP A 179 11.42 2.83 15.01
CA ASP A 179 11.83 3.09 16.38
C ASP A 179 10.96 2.32 17.39
N ALA A 180 9.70 2.04 17.03
CA ALA A 180 8.78 1.20 17.79
C ALA A 180 8.99 -0.33 17.58
N GLY A 181 9.99 -0.75 16.81
CA GLY A 181 10.33 -2.16 16.57
C GLY A 181 9.51 -2.83 15.45
N SER A 182 8.84 -2.05 14.62
CA SER A 182 8.07 -2.49 13.44
C SER A 182 8.66 -1.86 12.16
N GLY A 183 7.85 -1.65 11.13
CA GLY A 183 8.25 -0.96 9.91
C GLY A 183 7.08 -0.34 9.15
N PRO A 184 7.36 0.46 8.11
CA PRO A 184 6.36 1.00 7.22
C PRO A 184 5.82 -0.11 6.30
N TYR A 185 4.62 -0.59 6.60
CA TYR A 185 4.02 -1.75 5.93
C TYR A 185 2.78 -1.39 5.12
N PHE A 186 2.60 -2.05 3.99
CA PHE A 186 1.59 -1.69 2.99
C PHE A 186 0.82 -2.88 2.43
N TYR A 187 -0.38 -2.60 1.97
CA TYR A 187 -1.19 -3.46 1.11
C TYR A 187 -1.38 -2.79 -0.25
N LEU A 188 -1.01 -3.45 -1.35
CA LEU A 188 -1.02 -2.84 -2.68
C LEU A 188 -2.21 -3.35 -3.49
N PRO A 189 -3.23 -2.50 -3.75
CA PRO A 189 -4.46 -2.93 -4.39
C PRO A 189 -4.40 -2.86 -5.91
N LYS A 190 -5.23 -3.68 -6.55
CA LYS A 190 -5.65 -3.57 -7.96
C LYS A 190 -4.49 -3.43 -8.95
N LEU A 191 -3.37 -4.09 -8.68
CA LEU A 191 -2.29 -4.24 -9.65
C LEU A 191 -2.75 -5.19 -10.76
N GLU A 192 -2.32 -4.95 -12.00
CA GLU A 192 -2.69 -5.78 -13.17
C GLU A 192 -1.51 -6.53 -13.78
N ASN A 193 -0.28 -6.20 -13.40
CA ASN A 193 0.94 -6.79 -13.97
C ASN A 193 2.17 -6.49 -13.11
N ARG A 194 3.29 -7.16 -13.44
CA ARG A 194 4.57 -6.99 -12.74
C ARG A 194 5.16 -5.57 -12.87
N TYR A 195 4.89 -4.83 -13.95
CA TYR A 195 5.50 -3.52 -14.15
C TYR A 195 4.95 -2.46 -13.18
N GLU A 196 3.72 -2.65 -12.71
CA GLU A 196 3.13 -1.85 -11.65
C GLU A 196 3.65 -2.23 -10.27
N ALA A 197 3.98 -3.51 -10.04
CA ALA A 197 4.72 -3.95 -8.87
C ALA A 197 6.13 -3.34 -8.87
N ARG A 198 6.81 -3.30 -10.04
CA ARG A 198 8.08 -2.61 -10.22
C ARG A 198 7.97 -1.11 -9.94
N LEU A 199 6.89 -0.46 -10.39
CA LEU A 199 6.66 0.95 -10.06
C LEU A 199 6.61 1.17 -8.54
N TRP A 200 5.88 0.32 -7.82
CA TRP A 200 5.88 0.37 -6.35
C TRP A 200 7.26 0.13 -5.74
N ASN A 201 8.02 -0.86 -6.25
CA ASN A 201 9.37 -1.11 -5.79
C ASN A 201 10.26 0.14 -5.94
N ASP A 202 10.19 0.80 -7.09
CA ASP A 202 11.00 1.99 -7.36
C ASP A 202 10.55 3.18 -6.48
N VAL A 203 9.26 3.31 -6.21
CA VAL A 203 8.71 4.27 -5.22
C VAL A 203 9.28 4.01 -3.83
N PHE A 204 9.31 2.75 -3.38
CA PHE A 204 9.89 2.38 -2.08
C PHE A 204 11.37 2.68 -2.00
N LEU A 205 12.13 2.35 -3.05
CA LEU A 205 13.56 2.64 -3.12
C LEU A 205 13.84 4.14 -3.02
N LEU A 206 13.14 4.97 -3.83
CA LEU A 206 13.32 6.42 -3.78
C LEU A 206 12.91 7.00 -2.41
N ALA A 207 11.79 6.55 -1.85
CA ALA A 207 11.31 7.00 -0.55
C ALA A 207 12.32 6.68 0.57
N GLN A 208 12.86 5.46 0.56
CA GLN A 208 13.89 5.01 1.50
C GLN A 208 15.17 5.84 1.36
N ASP A 209 15.64 6.07 0.14
CA ASP A 209 16.83 6.87 -0.13
C ASP A 209 16.62 8.35 0.29
N LEU A 210 15.45 8.94 0.05
CA LEU A 210 15.13 10.33 0.39
C LEU A 210 15.05 10.60 1.90
N LEU A 211 14.66 9.60 2.71
CA LEU A 211 14.49 9.74 4.16
C LEU A 211 15.54 8.96 4.98
N ASP A 212 16.60 8.49 4.34
CA ASP A 212 17.69 7.70 4.94
C ASP A 212 17.16 6.48 5.74
N ILE A 213 16.24 5.74 5.12
CA ILE A 213 15.69 4.49 5.65
C ILE A 213 16.37 3.34 4.90
N PRO A 214 16.90 2.31 5.60
CA PRO A 214 17.58 1.20 4.94
C PRO A 214 16.70 0.49 3.91
N ARG A 215 17.29 0.09 2.79
CA ARG A 215 16.58 -0.68 1.75
C ARG A 215 16.06 -2.01 2.29
N GLY A 216 14.90 -2.43 1.80
CA GLY A 216 14.22 -3.61 2.33
C GLY A 216 13.69 -3.41 3.74
N THR A 217 13.41 -2.17 4.17
CA THR A 217 12.68 -1.87 5.42
C THR A 217 11.17 -1.80 5.18
N VAL A 218 10.76 -1.28 4.02
CA VAL A 218 9.36 -1.34 3.58
C VAL A 218 8.95 -2.80 3.36
N ARG A 219 7.72 -3.14 3.77
CA ARG A 219 7.07 -4.40 3.41
C ARG A 219 5.72 -4.17 2.77
N ALA A 220 5.37 -4.98 1.77
CA ALA A 220 4.16 -4.84 1.00
C ALA A 220 3.53 -6.22 0.72
N THR A 221 2.24 -6.36 1.03
CA THR A 221 1.43 -7.49 0.56
C THR A 221 0.64 -7.05 -0.66
N VAL A 222 0.68 -7.80 -1.75
CA VAL A 222 -0.07 -7.46 -2.97
C VAL A 222 -1.40 -8.19 -2.97
N LEU A 223 -2.50 -7.48 -3.23
CA LEU A 223 -3.80 -8.10 -3.47
C LEU A 223 -3.82 -8.63 -4.92
N ILE A 224 -3.89 -9.95 -5.07
CA ILE A 224 -4.16 -10.59 -6.36
C ILE A 224 -5.68 -10.59 -6.54
N GLU A 225 -6.16 -9.43 -6.96
CA GLU A 225 -7.58 -9.12 -7.11
C GLU A 225 -7.91 -8.60 -8.50
N THR A 226 -7.04 -8.85 -9.47
CA THR A 226 -7.33 -8.69 -10.90
C THR A 226 -6.98 -9.98 -11.62
N ILE A 227 -7.78 -10.37 -12.61
CA ILE A 227 -7.53 -11.60 -13.38
C ILE A 227 -6.17 -11.58 -14.07
N THR A 228 -5.69 -10.41 -14.51
CA THR A 228 -4.39 -10.26 -15.18
C THR A 228 -3.22 -10.45 -14.23
N ALA A 229 -3.33 -10.02 -12.97
CA ALA A 229 -2.30 -10.24 -11.96
C ALA A 229 -2.15 -11.72 -11.57
N ALA A 230 -3.21 -12.52 -11.65
CA ALA A 230 -3.11 -13.97 -11.40
C ALA A 230 -2.15 -14.69 -12.36
N PHE A 231 -1.95 -14.15 -13.57
CA PHE A 231 -0.99 -14.68 -14.55
C PHE A 231 0.43 -14.10 -14.41
N GLU A 232 0.65 -13.21 -13.44
CA GLU A 232 1.94 -12.57 -13.19
C GLU A 232 2.31 -12.58 -11.68
N MET A 233 1.74 -13.48 -10.87
CA MET A 233 1.98 -13.53 -9.42
C MET A 233 3.46 -13.69 -9.06
N GLU A 234 4.15 -14.60 -9.75
CA GLU A 234 5.57 -14.90 -9.51
C GLU A 234 6.45 -13.71 -9.90
N GLU A 235 6.13 -13.07 -11.03
CA GLU A 235 6.80 -11.86 -11.48
C GLU A 235 6.52 -10.65 -10.57
N ILE A 236 5.30 -10.50 -10.06
CA ILE A 236 4.95 -9.46 -9.07
C ILE A 236 5.80 -9.65 -7.80
N LEU A 237 5.92 -10.88 -7.30
CA LEU A 237 6.78 -11.19 -6.16
C LEU A 237 8.25 -10.90 -6.46
N TYR A 238 8.71 -11.23 -7.67
CA TYR A 238 10.09 -10.98 -8.09
C TYR A 238 10.43 -9.49 -8.17
N GLU A 239 9.55 -8.68 -8.74
CA GLU A 239 9.73 -7.21 -8.84
C GLU A 239 9.74 -6.55 -7.46
N LEU A 240 9.03 -7.12 -6.49
CA LEU A 240 8.98 -6.66 -5.10
C LEU A 240 9.85 -7.48 -4.16
N ARG A 241 10.77 -8.34 -4.63
CA ARG A 241 11.41 -9.38 -3.80
C ARG A 241 12.09 -8.86 -2.52
N GLU A 242 12.62 -7.65 -2.51
CA GLU A 242 13.25 -7.02 -1.33
C GLU A 242 12.23 -6.41 -0.35
N HIS A 243 11.01 -6.13 -0.82
CA HIS A 243 9.95 -5.44 -0.10
C HIS A 243 8.67 -6.30 0.05
N SER A 244 8.65 -7.54 -0.43
CA SER A 244 7.45 -8.37 -0.40
C SER A 244 7.17 -8.93 1.00
N ALA A 245 5.89 -8.96 1.36
CA ALA A 245 5.33 -9.68 2.50
C ALA A 245 4.27 -10.70 2.07
N GLY A 246 4.27 -11.09 0.79
CA GLY A 246 3.37 -12.11 0.24
C GLY A 246 2.23 -11.54 -0.60
N LEU A 247 1.26 -12.41 -0.89
CA LEU A 247 0.09 -12.14 -1.71
C LEU A 247 -1.19 -12.37 -0.90
N ASN A 248 -2.27 -11.68 -1.27
CA ASN A 248 -3.59 -11.84 -0.69
C ASN A 248 -4.62 -12.16 -1.79
N ALA A 249 -5.56 -13.06 -1.50
CA ALA A 249 -6.64 -13.40 -2.42
C ALA A 249 -7.90 -12.59 -2.08
N GLY A 250 -8.44 -11.89 -3.08
CA GLY A 250 -9.72 -11.20 -3.01
C GLY A 250 -10.83 -11.98 -3.71
N ARG A 251 -12.11 -11.68 -3.38
CA ARG A 251 -13.27 -12.26 -4.08
C ARG A 251 -13.92 -11.27 -5.03
N TRP A 252 -14.38 -10.12 -4.53
CA TRP A 252 -15.26 -9.23 -5.30
C TRP A 252 -14.54 -8.43 -6.37
N ASP A 253 -13.34 -7.89 -6.08
CA ASP A 253 -12.54 -7.21 -7.10
C ASP A 253 -12.02 -8.17 -8.19
N TYR A 254 -11.82 -9.45 -7.83
CA TYR A 254 -11.30 -10.45 -8.75
C TYR A 254 -12.32 -10.94 -9.80
N LEU A 255 -13.60 -11.01 -9.41
CA LEU A 255 -14.71 -11.52 -10.24
C LEU A 255 -15.23 -10.46 -11.21
#